data_AF-A0A9E9LWT8-F1
#
_entry.id   AF-A0A9E9LWT8-F1
#
_cell.length_a   1.000
_cell.length_b   1.000
_cell.length_c   1.000
_cell.angle_alpha   90.00
_cell.angle_beta   90.00
_cell.angle_gamma   90.00
#
_symmetry.space_group_name_H-M   'P 1'
#
loop_
_entity.id
_entity.type
_entity.pdbx_description
1 polymer ?
#
loop_
_entity_poly.entity_id
_entity_poly.type
_entity_poly.pdbx_seq_one_letter_code
_entity_poly.pdbx_strand_id
1 'polypeptide(L)'
;MQTISQGCLTHLAHERKIYSARVIDDEDGFHLMVRIGTEERILLSEHEAIRHFPTLKDATEYLHHLGIPYTIAPRKRRASPPGNADLTHDAYVQSFISAARHDSRAPVANSDVMEAARQIINSRKRVQHA
;
A
#
# COMPACT_ATOMS: atom_id res chain seq x y z
N MET A 1 6.57 -10.04 11.56
CA MET A 1 5.89 -8.82 12.07
C MET A 1 5.30 -9.18 13.43
N GLN A 2 5.68 -8.49 14.51
CA GLN A 2 5.18 -8.80 15.86
C GLN A 2 3.89 -8.03 16.14
N THR A 3 3.08 -8.55 17.07
CA THR A 3 1.76 -8.00 17.41
C THR A 3 1.69 -7.57 18.87
N ILE A 4 0.71 -6.72 19.20
CA ILE A 4 0.43 -6.26 20.56
C ILE A 4 -1.07 -6.14 20.80
N SER A 5 -1.57 -6.64 21.92
CA SER A 5 -2.98 -6.48 22.31
C SER A 5 -3.27 -5.07 22.81
N GLN A 6 -4.54 -4.65 22.74
CA GLN A 6 -4.98 -3.35 23.25
C GLN A 6 -4.64 -3.13 24.73
N GLY A 7 -4.86 -4.13 25.58
CA GLY A 7 -4.54 -4.03 27.01
C GLY A 7 -3.05 -3.82 27.26
N CYS A 8 -2.19 -4.53 26.52
CA CYS A 8 -0.74 -4.36 26.61
C CYS A 8 -0.29 -2.99 26.10
N LEU A 9 -0.88 -2.52 24.99
CA LEU A 9 -0.60 -1.19 24.45
C LEU A 9 -0.92 -0.09 25.48
N THR A 10 -2.12 -0.12 26.06
CA THR A 10 -2.54 0.86 27.07
C THR A 10 -1.60 0.84 28.28
N HIS A 11 -1.25 -0.35 28.77
CA HIS A 11 -0.33 -0.50 29.89
C HIS A 11 1.06 0.10 29.59
N LEU A 12 1.66 -0.22 28.44
CA LEU A 12 2.96 0.31 28.03
C LEU A 12 2.94 1.82 27.76
N ALA A 13 1.81 2.37 27.31
CA ALA A 13 1.61 3.81 27.14
C ALA A 13 1.68 4.53 28.50
N HIS A 14 0.98 4.00 29.51
CA HIS A 14 1.01 4.53 30.87
C HIS A 14 2.42 4.50 31.49
N GLU A 15 3.18 3.43 31.21
CA GLU A 15 4.58 3.32 31.64
C GLU A 15 5.57 4.16 30.81
N ARG A 16 5.09 4.93 29.82
CA ARG A 16 5.91 5.73 28.88
C ARG A 16 6.96 4.90 28.13
N LYS A 17 6.65 3.64 27.86
CA LYS A 17 7.54 2.72 27.11
C LYS A 17 7.32 2.75 25.59
N ILE A 18 6.27 3.44 25.14
CA ILE A 18 5.97 3.63 23.72
C ILE A 18 6.56 4.96 23.27
N TYR A 19 7.44 4.91 22.27
CA TYR A 19 8.14 6.10 21.78
C TYR A 19 7.39 6.80 20.66
N SER A 20 6.67 6.04 19.84
CA SER A 20 5.94 6.58 18.70
C SER A 20 4.97 5.56 18.13
N ALA A 21 3.92 6.03 17.46
CA ALA A 21 3.04 5.20 16.65
C ALA A 21 2.99 5.69 15.20
N ARG A 22 2.55 4.79 14.33
CA ARG A 22 2.26 5.03 12.93
C ARG A 22 0.84 4.55 12.64
N VAL A 23 0.04 5.43 12.08
CA VAL A 23 -1.26 5.06 11.51
C VAL A 23 -1.02 4.62 10.07
N ILE A 24 -1.44 3.40 9.74
CA ILE A 24 -1.27 2.82 8.41
C ILE A 24 -2.65 2.69 7.78
N ASP A 25 -2.81 3.29 6.61
CA ASP A 25 -4.01 3.19 5.77
C ASP A 25 -3.92 1.94 4.87
N ASP A 26 -4.88 1.02 5.03
CA ASP A 26 -5.01 -0.24 4.29
C ASP A 26 -6.41 -0.37 3.65
N GLU A 27 -6.64 -1.39 2.83
CA GLU A 27 -7.92 -1.62 2.15
C GLU A 27 -9.10 -1.79 3.11
N ASP A 28 -8.85 -2.38 4.29
CA ASP A 28 -9.85 -2.61 5.34
C ASP A 28 -9.98 -1.46 6.35
N GLY A 29 -9.27 -0.34 6.13
CA GLY A 29 -9.24 0.83 7.00
C GLY A 29 -7.89 1.05 7.67
N PHE A 30 -7.89 1.78 8.79
CA PHE A 30 -6.64 2.23 9.42
C PHE A 30 -6.20 1.28 10.52
N HIS A 31 -4.97 0.81 10.53
CA HIS A 31 -4.42 0.06 11.66
C HIS A 31 -3.21 0.77 12.27
N LEU A 32 -2.88 0.41 13.50
CA LEU A 32 -1.81 1.06 14.27
C LEU A 32 -0.59 0.17 14.36
N MET A 33 0.55 0.76 14.04
CA MET A 33 1.86 0.17 14.29
C MET A 33 2.60 1.03 15.32
N VAL A 34 2.95 0.43 16.44
CA VAL A 34 3.60 1.12 17.56
C VAL A 34 5.05 0.70 17.67
N ARG A 35 5.91 1.64 18.08
CA ARG A 35 7.33 1.40 18.33
C ARG A 35 7.61 1.31 19.83
N ILE A 36 8.05 0.14 20.28
CA ILE A 36 8.41 -0.15 21.67
C ILE A 36 9.89 -0.50 21.67
N GLY A 37 10.73 0.38 22.23
CA GLY A 37 12.18 0.26 22.08
C GLY A 37 12.61 0.32 20.60
N THR A 38 13.31 -0.71 20.14
CA THR A 38 13.76 -0.87 18.75
C THR A 38 12.79 -1.69 17.89
N GLU A 39 11.69 -2.18 18.47
CA GLU A 39 10.75 -3.08 17.79
C GLU A 39 9.47 -2.35 17.34
N GLU A 40 8.99 -2.70 16.15
CA GLU A 40 7.67 -2.29 15.66
C GLU A 40 6.66 -3.43 15.86
N ARG A 41 5.49 -3.11 16.43
CA ARG A 41 4.40 -4.05 16.68
C ARG A 41 3.06 -3.53 16.19
N ILE A 42 2.21 -4.39 15.67
CA ILE A 42 0.86 -4.01 15.20
C ILE A 42 -0.20 -4.30 16.25
N LEU A 43 -1.12 -3.36 16.42
CA LEU A 43 -2.24 -3.49 17.34
C LEU A 43 -3.23 -4.57 16.88
N LEU A 44 -3.54 -5.49 17.79
CA LEU A 44 -4.57 -6.50 17.63
C LEU A 44 -5.88 -6.08 18.30
N SER A 45 -6.96 -6.59 17.74
CA SER A 45 -8.29 -6.62 18.35
C SER A 45 -8.35 -7.70 19.42
N GLU A 46 -9.41 -7.68 20.22
CA GLU A 46 -9.65 -8.66 21.29
C GLU A 46 -9.80 -10.10 20.77
N HIS A 47 -10.06 -10.27 19.46
CA HIS A 47 -10.25 -11.56 18.78
C HIS A 47 -9.04 -12.00 17.94
N GLU A 48 -7.84 -11.53 18.30
CA GLU A 48 -6.55 -11.86 17.66
C GLU A 48 -6.37 -11.40 16.19
N ALA A 49 -7.40 -10.86 15.53
CA ALA A 49 -7.27 -10.18 14.25
C ALA A 49 -6.66 -8.77 14.41
N ILE A 50 -5.99 -8.25 13.37
CA ILE A 50 -5.48 -6.86 13.35
C ILE A 50 -6.65 -5.90 13.62
N ARG A 51 -6.46 -4.95 14.54
CA ARG A 51 -7.50 -3.96 14.83
C ARG A 51 -7.49 -2.88 13.75
N HIS A 52 -8.58 -2.80 13.01
CA HIS A 52 -8.85 -1.71 12.08
C HIS A 52 -9.76 -0.66 12.74
N PHE A 53 -9.40 0.61 12.53
CA PHE A 53 -10.19 1.78 12.87
C PHE A 53 -10.96 2.21 11.62
N PRO A 54 -12.28 2.49 11.75
CA PRO A 54 -13.10 2.87 10.61
C PRO A 54 -12.63 4.16 9.94
N THR A 55 -12.10 5.11 10.72
CA THR A 55 -11.59 6.38 10.21
C THR A 55 -10.23 6.72 10.77
N LEU A 56 -9.49 7.57 10.04
CA LEU A 56 -8.23 8.14 10.51
C LEU A 56 -8.43 8.91 11.82
N LYS A 57 -9.56 9.62 11.94
CA LYS A 57 -9.91 10.37 13.14
C LYS A 57 -9.95 9.44 14.36
N ASP A 58 -10.65 8.31 14.28
CA ASP A 58 -10.76 7.35 15.38
C ASP A 58 -9.39 6.80 15.79
N ALA A 59 -8.54 6.46 14.82
CA ALA A 59 -7.18 5.99 15.07
C ALA A 59 -6.32 7.05 15.78
N THR A 60 -6.37 8.30 15.31
CA THR A 60 -5.59 9.40 15.88
C THR A 60 -6.10 9.85 17.25
N GLU A 61 -7.42 9.86 17.46
CA GLU A 61 -8.02 10.14 18.77
C GLU A 61 -7.61 9.06 19.76
N TYR A 62 -7.64 7.77 19.38
CA TYR A 62 -7.20 6.69 20.25
C TYR A 62 -5.74 6.87 20.71
N LEU A 63 -4.83 7.23 19.80
CA LEU A 63 -3.43 7.51 20.14
C LEU A 63 -3.26 8.77 21.00
N HIS A 64 -4.05 9.81 20.72
CA HIS A 64 -4.05 11.05 21.49
C HIS A 64 -4.50 10.81 22.94
N HIS A 65 -5.55 10.02 23.16
CA HIS A 65 -6.01 9.64 24.50
C HIS A 65 -4.95 8.86 25.29
N LEU A 66 -4.12 8.06 24.60
CA LEU A 66 -3.00 7.34 25.20
C LEU A 66 -1.74 8.21 25.37
N GLY A 67 -1.74 9.46 24.89
CA GLY A 67 -0.58 10.34 24.94
C GLY A 67 0.60 9.87 24.08
N ILE A 68 0.33 9.04 23.06
CA ILE A 68 1.37 8.48 22.20
C ILE A 68 1.60 9.42 21.00
N PRO A 69 2.83 9.93 20.79
CA PRO A 69 3.12 10.72 19.60
C PRO A 69 3.02 9.83 18.36
N TYR A 70 2.42 10.36 17.28
CA TYR A 70 2.15 9.55 16.10
C TYR A 70 2.47 10.26 14.80
N THR A 71 2.69 9.45 13.77
CA THR A 71 2.82 9.87 12.38
C THR A 71 1.81 9.14 11.53
N ILE A 72 1.36 9.79 10.45
CA ILE A 72 0.43 9.18 9.51
C ILE A 72 1.27 8.69 8.34
N ALA A 73 1.31 7.37 8.16
CA ALA A 73 1.91 6.82 6.96
C ALA A 73 0.90 7.02 5.82
N PRO A 74 1.23 7.82 4.77
CA PRO A 74 0.35 7.90 3.61
C PRO A 74 0.17 6.49 3.08
N ARG A 75 -1.06 6.17 2.62
CA ARG A 75 -1.34 4.91 1.92
C ARG A 75 -0.18 4.68 0.97
N LYS A 76 0.49 3.53 1.08
CA LYS A 76 1.29 3.06 -0.06
C LYS A 76 0.26 2.88 -1.15
N ARG A 77 -0.02 3.96 -1.92
CA ARG A 77 -0.46 3.79 -3.29
C ARG A 77 0.52 2.76 -3.78
N ARG A 78 0.03 1.55 -4.11
CA ARG A 78 0.78 0.69 -5.04
C ARG A 78 1.34 1.67 -6.03
N ALA A 79 2.64 1.62 -6.26
CA ALA A 79 3.18 2.32 -7.41
C ALA A 79 2.46 1.71 -8.62
N SER A 80 1.27 2.24 -8.94
CA SER A 80 0.89 2.48 -10.29
C SER A 80 2.13 3.14 -10.87
N PRO A 81 2.67 2.61 -11.97
CA PRO A 81 3.84 3.22 -12.61
C PRO A 81 3.58 4.73 -12.67
N PRO A 82 4.61 5.56 -12.40
CA PRO A 82 4.42 7.00 -12.23
C PRO A 82 3.65 7.53 -13.45
N GLY A 83 2.39 7.91 -13.22
CA GLY A 83 1.46 8.22 -14.30
C GLY A 83 0.00 8.11 -13.86
N ASN A 84 -0.60 9.27 -13.62
CA ASN A 84 -2.03 9.54 -13.76
C ASN A 84 -2.92 9.19 -12.55
N ALA A 85 -2.84 10.02 -11.52
CA ALA A 85 -4.05 10.32 -10.74
C ALA A 85 -4.98 11.17 -11.63
N ASP A 86 -6.24 10.75 -11.75
CA ASP A 86 -7.35 11.49 -12.37
C ASP A 86 -7.43 11.58 -13.90
N LEU A 87 -6.99 10.56 -14.63
CA LEU A 87 -7.44 10.39 -16.02
C LEU A 87 -8.62 9.43 -16.07
N THR A 88 -9.80 9.94 -16.44
CA THR A 88 -10.91 9.10 -16.92
C THR A 88 -10.40 8.19 -18.04
N HIS A 89 -11.05 7.05 -18.26
CA HIS A 89 -10.66 6.10 -19.32
C HIS A 89 -10.38 6.81 -20.67
N ASP A 90 -11.20 7.81 -21.00
CA ASP A 90 -11.04 8.63 -22.19
C ASP A 90 -9.73 9.43 -22.20
N ALA A 91 -9.34 10.04 -21.10
CA ALA A 91 -8.10 10.79 -21.01
C ALA A 91 -6.87 9.84 -21.08
N TYR A 92 -6.97 8.64 -20.51
CA TYR A 92 -5.95 7.60 -20.66
C TYR A 92 -5.78 7.22 -22.14
N VAL A 93 -6.88 6.90 -22.83
CA VAL A 93 -6.85 6.54 -24.25
C VAL A 93 -6.29 7.67 -25.11
N GLN A 94 -6.68 8.93 -24.85
CA GLN A 94 -6.15 10.09 -25.57
C GLN A 94 -4.65 10.29 -25.36
N SER A 95 -4.13 10.05 -24.15
CA SER A 95 -2.68 10.10 -23.89
C SER A 95 -1.89 9.06 -24.69
N PHE A 96 -2.43 7.84 -24.83
CA PHE A 96 -1.81 6.77 -25.61
C PHE A 96 -1.83 7.07 -27.10
N ILE A 97 -2.94 7.60 -27.62
CA ILE A 97 -3.06 7.99 -29.03
C ILE A 97 -2.11 9.15 -29.34
N SER A 98 -2.00 10.14 -28.45
CA SER A 98 -1.07 11.27 -28.61
C SER A 98 0.38 10.80 -28.65
N ALA A 99 0.79 9.97 -27.69
CA ALA A 99 2.14 9.40 -27.65
C ALA A 99 2.45 8.56 -28.90
N ALA A 100 1.52 7.72 -29.35
CA ALA A 100 1.69 6.90 -30.55
C ALA A 100 1.78 7.74 -31.84
N ARG A 101 1.09 8.88 -31.92
CA ARG A 101 1.19 9.81 -33.07
C ARG A 101 2.53 10.54 -33.15
N HIS A 102 3.18 10.75 -32.01
CA HIS A 102 4.50 11.36 -31.94
C HIS A 102 5.64 10.33 -31.98
N ASP A 103 5.34 9.04 -32.06
CA ASP A 103 6.36 8.02 -32.27
C ASP A 103 6.86 8.07 -33.72
N SER A 104 8.12 8.48 -33.87
CA SER A 104 8.81 8.57 -35.17
C SER A 104 9.19 7.22 -35.79
N ARG A 105 8.98 6.10 -35.08
CA ARG A 105 9.33 4.77 -35.57
C ARG A 105 8.36 4.32 -36.66
N ALA A 106 8.90 3.61 -37.64
CA ALA A 106 8.09 3.02 -38.70
C ALA A 106 7.09 1.99 -38.11
N PRO A 107 5.88 1.88 -38.68
CA PRO A 107 4.93 0.84 -38.29
C PRO A 107 5.57 -0.55 -38.40
N VAL A 108 5.44 -1.35 -37.34
CA VAL A 108 5.98 -2.71 -37.31
C VAL A 108 5.05 -3.65 -38.08
N ALA A 109 5.62 -4.59 -38.84
CA ALA A 109 4.85 -5.59 -39.55
C ALA A 109 4.09 -6.49 -38.57
N ASN A 110 2.86 -6.86 -38.92
CA ASN A 110 2.00 -7.65 -38.05
C ASN A 110 2.59 -9.03 -37.71
N SER A 111 3.37 -9.63 -38.63
CA SER A 111 4.09 -10.88 -38.40
C SER A 111 5.02 -10.80 -37.18
N ASP A 112 5.76 -9.70 -37.07
CA ASP A 112 6.81 -9.54 -36.08
C ASP A 112 6.20 -9.24 -34.70
N VAL A 113 5.09 -8.49 -34.68
CA VAL A 113 4.28 -8.27 -33.48
C VAL A 113 3.72 -9.59 -32.95
N MET A 114 3.17 -10.43 -33.83
CA MET A 114 2.61 -11.72 -33.45
C MET A 114 3.67 -12.71 -32.97
N GLU A 115 4.86 -12.68 -33.56
CA GLU A 115 5.99 -13.48 -33.12
C GLU A 115 6.50 -13.03 -31.75
N ALA A 116 6.71 -11.73 -31.54
CA ALA A 116 7.11 -11.18 -30.25
C ALA A 116 6.09 -11.48 -29.14
N ALA A 117 4.79 -11.33 -29.43
CA ALA A 117 3.72 -11.68 -28.50
C ALA A 117 3.76 -13.16 -28.11
N ARG A 118 3.96 -14.06 -29.08
CA ARG A 118 4.08 -15.51 -28.84
C ARG A 118 5.30 -15.83 -27.96
N GLN A 119 6.45 -15.19 -28.19
CA GLN A 119 7.65 -15.38 -27.37
C GLN A 119 7.43 -14.93 -25.91
N ILE A 120 6.76 -13.79 -25.70
CA ILE A 120 6.43 -13.27 -24.36
C ILE A 120 5.47 -14.20 -23.61
N ILE A 121 4.46 -14.74 -24.29
CA ILE A 121 3.52 -15.68 -23.67
C ILE A 121 4.24 -16.98 -23.27
N ASN A 122 5.11 -17.49 -24.14
CA ASN A 122 5.85 -18.72 -23.87
C ASN A 122 6.89 -18.56 -22.75
N SER A 123 7.56 -17.40 -22.66
CA SER A 123 8.50 -17.14 -21.58
C SER A 123 7.80 -17.08 -20.22
N ARG A 124 6.59 -16.51 -20.16
CA ARG A 124 5.77 -16.50 -18.93
C ARG A 124 5.26 -17.88 -18.51
N LYS A 125 4.87 -18.73 -19.48
CA LYS A 125 4.43 -20.11 -19.18
C LYS A 125 5.55 -20.97 -18.61
N ARG A 126 6.81 -20.77 -19.04
CA ARG A 126 7.97 -21.52 -18.51
C ARG A 126 8.29 -21.19 -17.06
N VAL A 127 7.95 -19.99 -16.58
CA VAL A 127 8.19 -19.56 -15.19
C VAL A 127 7.16 -20.14 -14.21
N GLN A 128 6.00 -20.57 -14.69
CA GLN A 128 4.94 -21.12 -13.82
C GLN A 128 5.03 -22.63 -13.57
N HIS A 129 5.93 -23.33 -14.25
CA HIS A 129 6.10 -24.80 -14.14
C HIS A 129 7.52 -25.23 -13.69
N ALA A 130 8.33 -24.30 -13.18
CA ALA A 130 9.62 -24.56 -12.56
C ALA A 130 9.50 -24.39 -11.04
#